data_AF-A0A4U5WHQ2-F1
#
_entry.id   AF-A0A4U5WHQ2-F1
#
_cell.length_a   1.000
_cell.length_b   1.000
_cell.length_c   1.000
_cell.angle_alpha   90.00
_cell.angle_beta   90.00
_cell.angle_gamma   90.00
#
_symmetry.space_group_name_H-M   'P 1'
#
loop_
_entity.id
_entity.type
_entity.pdbx_description
1 polymer ?
#
loop_
_entity_poly.entity_id
_entity_poly.type
_entity_poly.pdbx_seq_one_letter_code
_entity_poly.pdbx_strand_id
1 'polypeptide(L)' 'MAVDPREYEKAMPAVSVELAKLERAVVLTRGAYEGRAYEVVRQALVRALEGEGARRVHPHVVDELARQISRGGGKAEGPS' A
#
# COMPACT_ATOMS: atom_id res chain seq x y z
N MET A 1 -18.01 -13.03 -20.46
CA MET A 1 -18.73 -11.85 -19.95
C MET A 1 -17.87 -10.63 -20.25
N ALA A 2 -18.33 -9.73 -21.11
CA ALA A 2 -17.66 -8.44 -21.31
C ALA A 2 -18.09 -7.51 -20.18
N VAL A 3 -17.14 -6.94 -19.45
CA VAL A 3 -17.43 -5.87 -18.49
C VAL A 3 -17.91 -4.67 -19.30
N ASP A 4 -19.12 -4.16 -19.01
CA ASP A 4 -19.63 -2.95 -19.65
C ASP A 4 -18.68 -1.78 -19.32
N PRO A 5 -18.10 -1.11 -20.33
CA PRO A 5 -17.21 0.03 -20.13
C PRO A 5 -17.82 1.14 -19.25
N ARG A 6 -19.14 1.32 -19.29
CA ARG A 6 -19.86 2.32 -18.48
C ARG A 6 -19.91 1.96 -16.99
N GLU A 7 -19.97 0.67 -16.68
CA GLU A 7 -19.91 0.20 -15.29
C GLU A 7 -18.49 0.34 -14.72
N TYR A 8 -17.47 0.17 -15.57
CA TYR A 8 -16.09 0.48 -15.21
C TYR A 8 -15.89 1.97 -14.92
N GLU A 9 -16.37 2.85 -15.80
CA GLU A 9 -16.30 4.31 -15.60
C GLU A 9 -16.97 4.77 -14.29
N LYS A 10 -18.11 4.18 -13.93
CA LYS A 10 -18.79 4.47 -12.64
C LYS A 10 -18.01 3.98 -11.42
N ALA A 11 -17.19 2.93 -11.56
CA ALA A 11 -16.39 2.38 -10.47
C ALA A 11 -15.10 3.17 -10.23
N MET A 12 -14.59 3.91 -11.23
CA MET A 12 -13.33 4.65 -11.15
C MET A 12 -13.23 5.60 -9.95
N PRO A 13 -14.25 6.42 -9.60
CA PRO A 13 -14.17 7.30 -8.43
C PRO A 13 -14.02 6.53 -7.10
N ALA A 14 -14.68 5.39 -6.97
CA ALA A 14 -14.58 4.55 -5.77
C ALA A 14 -13.19 3.90 -5.66
N VAL A 15 -12.62 3.46 -6.78
CA VAL A 15 -11.26 2.92 -6.84
C VAL A 15 -10.24 3.99 -6.46
N SER A 16 -10.39 5.23 -6.93
CA SER A 16 -9.51 6.35 -6.56
C SER A 16 -9.52 6.67 -5.07
N VAL A 17 -10.69 6.59 -4.43
CA VAL A 17 -10.82 6.80 -2.97
C VAL A 17 -10.10 5.71 -2.19
N GLU A 18 -10.26 4.44 -2.58
CA GLU A 18 -9.57 3.33 -1.93
C GLU A 18 -8.06 3.37 -2.14
N LEU A 19 -7.60 3.79 -3.33
CA LEU A 19 -6.18 4.00 -3.61
C LEU A 19 -5.59 5.09 -2.72
N ALA A 20 -6.26 6.23 -2.57
CA ALA A 20 -5.77 7.33 -1.74
C ALA A 20 -5.62 6.93 -0.26
N LYS A 21 -6.51 6.07 0.25
CA LYS A 21 -6.41 5.52 1.61
C LYS A 21 -5.18 4.61 1.76
N LEU A 22 -4.94 3.73 0.78
CA LEU A 22 -3.76 2.86 0.74
C LEU A 22 -2.47 3.70 0.71
N GLU A 23 -2.42 4.71 -0.15
CA GLU A 23 -1.25 5.59 -0.29
C GLU A 23 -0.94 6.33 1.02
N ARG A 24 -1.96 6.88 1.70
CA ARG A 24 -1.76 7.53 3.01
C ARG A 24 -1.22 6.56 4.06
N ALA A 25 -1.78 5.35 4.15
CA ALA A 25 -1.29 4.33 5.08
C ALA A 25 0.19 3.96 4.80
N VAL A 26 0.57 3.84 3.53
CA VAL A 26 1.95 3.58 3.12
C VAL A 26 2.88 4.73 3.49
N VAL A 27 2.49 5.98 3.21
CA VAL A 27 3.30 7.17 3.52
C VAL A 27 3.53 7.31 5.02
N LEU A 28 2.47 7.15 5.84
CA LEU A 28 2.57 7.19 7.29
C LEU A 28 3.49 6.08 7.84
N THR A 29 3.31 4.86 7.33
CA THR A 29 4.13 3.72 7.77
C THR A 29 5.59 3.90 7.37
N ARG A 30 5.86 4.37 6.15
CA ARG A 30 7.22 4.63 5.69
C ARG A 30 7.90 5.69 6.55
N GLY A 31 7.25 6.83 6.79
CA GLY A 31 7.84 7.92 7.57
C GLY A 31 8.26 7.51 8.99
N ALA A 32 7.58 6.54 9.61
CA ALA A 32 7.85 6.11 10.98
C ALA A 32 8.67 4.80 11.09
N TYR A 33 8.59 3.91 10.10
CA TYR A 33 9.10 2.54 10.19
C TYR A 33 10.04 2.12 9.06
N GLU A 34 10.47 3.05 8.20
CA GLU A 34 11.44 2.73 7.16
C GLU A 34 12.73 2.13 7.73
N GLY A 35 13.24 1.07 7.07
CA GLY A 35 14.44 0.34 7.52
C GLY A 35 14.24 -0.54 8.77
N ARG A 36 13.03 -0.58 9.36
CA ARG A 36 12.71 -1.49 10.47
C ARG A 36 12.49 -2.92 9.96
N ALA A 37 12.51 -3.87 10.90
CA ALA A 37 12.25 -5.28 10.61
C ALA A 37 10.87 -5.47 9.95
N TYR A 38 10.81 -6.38 8.97
CA TYR A 38 9.61 -6.67 8.19
C TYR A 38 8.34 -6.85 9.04
N GLU A 39 8.40 -7.67 10.09
CA GLU A 39 7.23 -7.93 10.96
C GLU A 39 6.71 -6.65 11.64
N VAL A 40 7.62 -5.77 12.07
CA VAL A 40 7.26 -4.49 12.69
C VAL A 40 6.57 -3.59 11.66
N VAL A 41 7.14 -3.49 10.47
CA VAL A 41 6.58 -2.70 9.36
C VAL A 41 5.22 -3.24 8.93
N ARG A 42 5.08 -4.56 8.80
CA ARG A 42 3.85 -5.23 8.40
C ARG A 42 2.72 -4.96 9.40
N GLN A 43 2.99 -5.10 10.70
CA GLN A 43 2.01 -4.80 11.74
C GLN A 43 1.62 -3.31 11.74
N ALA A 44 2.59 -2.41 11.57
CA ALA A 44 2.32 -0.98 11.48
C ALA A 44 1.45 -0.65 10.25
N LEU A 45 1.76 -1.25 9.09
CA LEU A 45 1.01 -1.06 7.86
C LEU A 45 -0.44 -1.54 7.98
N VAL A 46 -0.68 -2.71 8.58
CA VAL A 46 -2.04 -3.20 8.82
C VAL A 46 -2.83 -2.23 9.69
N ARG A 47 -2.24 -1.72 10.77
CA ARG A 47 -2.90 -0.74 11.64
C ARG A 47 -3.19 0.58 10.93
N ALA A 48 -2.27 1.04 10.08
CA ALA A 48 -2.46 2.25 9.29
C ALA A 48 -3.61 2.08 8.27
N LEU A 49 -3.70 0.93 7.61
CA LEU A 49 -4.80 0.61 6.70
C LEU A 49 -6.15 0.53 7.42
N GLU A 50 -6.20 -0.05 8.61
CA GLU A 50 -7.40 -0.06 9.43
C GLU A 50 -7.85 1.35 9.84
N GLY A 51 -6.90 2.22 10.21
CA GLY A 51 -7.15 3.62 10.55
C GLY A 51 -7.67 4.44 9.37
N GLU A 52 -7.17 4.18 8.16
CA GLU A 52 -7.65 4.80 6.92
C GLU A 52 -8.96 4.18 6.37
N GLY A 53 -9.45 3.10 7.00
CA GLY A 53 -10.62 2.35 6.56
C GLY A 53 -10.40 1.52 5.29
N ALA A 54 -9.15 1.27 4.91
CA ALA A 54 -8.75 0.47 3.74
C ALA A 54 -8.72 -1.04 4.06
N ARG A 55 -9.87 -1.61 4.42
CA ARG A 55 -9.96 -3.02 4.89
C ARG A 55 -9.93 -4.08 3.77
N ARG A 56 -10.01 -3.66 2.51
CA ARG A 56 -10.14 -4.55 1.34
C ARG A 56 -8.81 -4.82 0.64
N VAL A 57 -7.69 -4.39 1.22
CA VAL A 57 -6.37 -4.60 0.62
C VAL A 57 -6.00 -6.07 0.71
N HIS A 58 -5.64 -6.65 -0.43
CA HIS A 58 -5.26 -8.05 -0.50
C HIS A 58 -3.98 -8.31 0.33
N PRO A 59 -3.91 -9.39 1.14
CA PRO A 59 -2.77 -9.64 2.03
C PRO A 59 -1.41 -9.63 1.34
N HIS A 60 -1.33 -10.15 0.11
CA HIS A 60 -0.09 -10.15 -0.67
C HIS A 60 0.43 -8.73 -0.97
N VAL A 61 -0.47 -7.76 -1.17
CA VAL A 61 -0.10 -6.36 -1.40
C VAL A 61 0.48 -5.75 -0.12
N VAL A 62 -0.10 -6.08 1.04
CA VAL A 62 0.41 -5.65 2.35
C VAL A 62 1.81 -6.20 2.60
N ASP A 63 2.03 -7.49 2.32
CA ASP A 63 3.33 -8.13 2.51
C ASP A 63 4.41 -7.50 1.60
N GLU A 64 4.07 -7.20 0.35
CA GLU A 64 5.02 -6.60 -0.59
C GLU A 64 5.39 -5.16 -0.22
N LEU A 65 4.40 -4.34 0.15
CA LEU A 65 4.64 -2.99 0.65
C LEU A 65 5.47 -2.99 1.94
N ALA A 66 5.18 -3.93 2.85
CA ALA A 66 5.96 -4.08 4.08
C ALA A 66 7.42 -4.46 3.79
N ARG A 67 7.67 -5.35 2.81
CA ARG A 67 9.03 -5.66 2.35
C ARG A 67 9.74 -4.42 1.77
N GLN A 68 9.06 -3.63 0.95
CA GLN A 68 9.65 -2.44 0.34
C GLN A 68 10.02 -1.38 1.38
N ILE A 69 9.12 -1.11 2.34
CA ILE A 69 9.36 -0.16 3.43
C ILE A 69 10.46 -0.68 4.36
N SER A 70 10.46 -1.99 4.68
CA SER A 70 11.47 -2.62 5.53
C SER A 70 12.87 -2.57 4.93
N ARG A 71 12.98 -2.74 3.60
CA ARG A 71 14.25 -2.59 2.87
C ARG A 71 14.80 -1.17 2.88
N GLY A 72 13.93 -0.19 3.16
CA GLY A 72 14.24 1.23 3.34
C GLY A 72 14.99 1.84 2.17
N GLY A 73 14.25 2.50 1.27
CA GLY A 73 14.74 3.29 0.14
C GLY A 73 16.16 2.97 -0.33
N GLY A 74 16.47 1.69 -0.59
CA GLY A 74 17.76 1.31 -1.14
C GLY A 74 17.84 1.98 -2.50
N LYS A 75 18.73 2.98 -2.63
CA LYS A 75 19.13 3.52 -3.93
C LYS A 75 19.30 2.35 -4.88
N ALA A 76 18.76 2.50 -6.09
CA ALA A 76 19.24 1.74 -7.22
C ALA A 76 20.77 1.84 -7.23
N GLU A 77 21.46 0.74 -6.91
CA GLU A 77 22.84 0.55 -7.32
C GLU A 77 22.82 0.43 -8.84
N GLY A 78 23.06 1.54 -9.52
CA GLY A 78 23.57 1.52 -10.88
C GLY A 78 24.98 0.94 -10.85
N PRO A 79 25.38 0.12 -11.84
CA PRO A 79 26.70 -0.51 -11.84
C PRO A 79 27.80 0.56 -11.92
N SER A 80 28.89 0.29 -11.20
CA SER A 80 30.11 1.10 -11.10
C SER A 80 30.78 1.37 -12.45
#